data_AF-A0A2P2JK18-F1
#
_entry.id   AF-A0A2P2JK18-F1
#
_cell.length_a   1.000
_cell.length_b   1.000
_cell.length_c   1.000
_cell.angle_alpha   90.00
_cell.angle_beta   90.00
_cell.angle_gamma   90.00
#
_symmetry.space_group_name_H-M   'P 1'
#
loop_
_entity.id
_entity.type
_entity.pdbx_description
1 polymer ?
#
loop_
_entity_poly.entity_id
_entity_poly.type
_entity_poly.pdbx_seq_one_letter_code
_entity_poly.pdbx_strand_id
1 'polypeptide(L)'
;MSAEVVDSNPYSRLMALQRMGIVANYERIREFSVAIVGIGGVGSVAAEMLTRCGIGRLLLYDYDKVELANMNRLFSSALSRTLF
;
A
#
# COMPACT_ATOMS: atom_id res chain seq x y z
N MET A 1 15.70 -0.21 -2.47
CA MET A 1 15.21 0.21 -1.14
C MET A 1 16.41 0.21 -0.22
N SER A 2 16.62 1.19 0.66
CA SER A 2 17.77 1.19 1.57
C SER A 2 17.44 0.42 2.84
N ALA A 3 18.38 -0.39 3.34
CA ALA A 3 18.30 -1.06 4.64
C ALA A 3 18.89 -0.21 5.78
N GLU A 4 19.35 1.00 5.50
CA GLU A 4 19.87 1.91 6.50
C GLU A 4 18.80 2.28 7.53
N VAL A 5 19.14 2.24 8.82
CA VAL A 5 18.22 2.52 9.93
C VAL A 5 18.40 3.97 10.33
N VAL A 6 17.65 4.85 9.67
CA VAL A 6 17.59 6.29 9.93
C VAL A 6 16.13 6.73 9.91
N ASP A 7 15.81 7.80 10.63
CA ASP A 7 14.43 8.30 10.77
C ASP A 7 13.82 8.74 9.43
N SER A 8 14.66 9.19 8.49
CA SER A 8 14.26 9.59 7.14
C SER A 8 13.93 8.42 6.22
N ASN A 9 14.27 7.18 6.58
CA ASN A 9 14.00 5.99 5.77
C ASN A 9 12.69 5.32 6.20
N PRO A 10 11.59 5.49 5.44
CA PRO A 10 10.29 4.91 5.80
C PRO A 10 10.28 3.38 5.70
N TYR A 11 11.27 2.77 5.03
CA TYR A 11 11.34 1.33 4.80
C TYR A 11 12.32 0.59 5.72
N SER A 12 13.04 1.31 6.59
CA SER A 12 14.06 0.74 7.48
C SER A 12 13.57 -0.50 8.24
N ARG A 13 12.34 -0.44 8.77
CA ARG A 13 11.70 -1.53 9.55
C ARG A 13 11.22 -2.69 8.67
N LEU A 14 10.82 -2.42 7.43
CA LEU A 14 10.43 -3.46 6.48
C LEU A 14 11.65 -4.22 5.96
N MET A 15 12.73 -3.49 5.67
CA MET A 15 14.01 -4.08 5.27
C MET A 15 14.66 -4.92 6.39
N ALA A 16 14.30 -4.69 7.65
CA ALA A 16 14.74 -5.53 8.76
C ALA A 16 14.23 -6.98 8.64
N LEU A 17 13.10 -7.23 7.98
CA LEU A 17 12.57 -8.59 7.74
C LEU A 17 13.56 -9.47 6.97
N GLN A 18 14.37 -8.86 6.10
CA GLN A 18 15.43 -9.55 5.37
C GLN A 18 16.61 -9.88 6.27
N ARG A 19 17.00 -8.98 7.17
CA ARG A 19 18.04 -9.24 8.18
C ARG A 19 17.63 -10.32 9.18
N MET A 20 16.34 -10.38 9.50
CA MET A 20 15.75 -11.39 10.38
C MET A 20 15.57 -12.76 9.69
N GLY A 21 15.86 -12.87 8.40
CA GLY A 21 15.68 -14.11 7.64
C GLY A 21 14.21 -14.49 7.36
N ILE A 22 13.26 -13.57 7.57
CA ILE A 22 11.83 -13.82 7.33
C ILE A 22 11.49 -13.67 5.85
N VAL A 23 12.09 -12.68 5.18
CA VAL A 23 11.88 -12.41 3.75
C VAL A 23 13.24 -12.31 3.05
N ALA A 24 13.58 -13.27 2.19
CA ALA A 24 14.91 -13.33 1.60
C ALA A 24 15.28 -12.10 0.72
N ASN A 25 14.30 -11.52 0.04
CA ASN A 25 14.48 -10.33 -0.80
C ASN A 25 13.20 -9.48 -0.72
N TYR A 26 13.20 -8.48 0.16
CA TYR A 26 12.05 -7.61 0.36
C TYR A 26 11.89 -6.64 -0.81
N GLU A 27 12.98 -6.20 -1.44
CA GLU A 27 12.94 -5.20 -2.51
C GLU A 27 12.15 -5.65 -3.75
N ARG A 28 12.04 -6.97 -3.97
CA ARG A 28 11.19 -7.55 -5.02
C ARG A 28 9.73 -7.10 -4.95
N ILE A 29 9.24 -6.64 -3.80
CA ILE A 29 7.88 -6.11 -3.70
C ILE A 29 7.60 -4.99 -4.72
N ARG A 30 8.62 -4.24 -5.13
CA ARG A 30 8.54 -3.16 -6.13
C ARG A 30 8.37 -3.64 -7.57
N GLU A 31 8.59 -4.92 -7.84
CA GLU A 31 8.41 -5.50 -9.18
C GLU A 31 6.96 -5.93 -9.43
N PHE A 32 6.16 -6.08 -8.36
CA PHE A 32 4.80 -6.56 -8.48
C PHE A 32 3.80 -5.43 -8.77
N SER A 33 2.77 -5.78 -9.52
CA SER A 33 1.58 -4.97 -9.75
C SER A 33 0.37 -5.71 -9.19
N VAL A 34 -0.48 -5.02 -8.42
CA VAL A 34 -1.70 -5.60 -7.82
C VAL A 34 -2.90 -4.79 -8.26
N ALA A 35 -3.95 -5.49 -8.73
CA ALA A 35 -5.25 -4.88 -9.00
C ALA A 35 -6.20 -5.14 -7.83
N ILE A 36 -6.89 -4.10 -7.36
CA ILE A 36 -7.92 -4.15 -6.31
C ILE A 36 -9.23 -3.69 -6.93
N VAL A 37 -10.21 -4.59 -6.95
CA VAL A 37 -11.56 -4.32 -7.45
C VAL A 37 -12.50 -4.19 -6.24
N GLY A 38 -13.05 -2.99 -6.06
CA GLY A 38 -13.82 -2.55 -4.90
C GLY A 38 -12.94 -1.84 -3.87
N ILE A 39 -13.10 -0.51 -3.73
CA ILE A 39 -12.36 0.37 -2.81
C ILE A 39 -13.28 0.82 -1.65
N GLY A 40 -14.10 -0.11 -1.18
CA GLY A 40 -14.85 0.02 0.07
C GLY A 40 -13.96 -0.12 1.32
N GLY A 41 -14.53 -0.51 2.45
CA GLY A 41 -13.78 -0.57 3.73
C GLY A 41 -12.58 -1.52 3.74
N VAL A 42 -12.67 -2.69 3.09
CA VAL A 42 -11.54 -3.64 3.03
C VAL A 42 -10.55 -3.26 1.94
N GLY A 43 -11.04 -2.90 0.75
CA GLY A 43 -10.19 -2.56 -0.39
C GLY A 43 -9.34 -1.32 -0.16
N SER A 44 -9.89 -0.32 0.53
CA SER A 44 -9.14 0.89 0.90
C SER A 44 -8.00 0.58 1.88
N VAL A 45 -8.24 -0.22 2.91
CA VAL A 45 -7.19 -0.65 3.87
C VAL A 45 -6.14 -1.52 3.18
N ALA A 46 -6.55 -2.44 2.31
CA ALA A 46 -5.62 -3.27 1.54
C ALA A 46 -4.73 -2.41 0.63
N ALA A 47 -5.30 -1.44 -0.07
CA ALA A 47 -4.56 -0.49 -0.91
C ALA A 47 -3.56 0.33 -0.09
N GLU A 48 -3.97 0.83 1.09
CA GLU A 48 -3.10 1.57 1.98
C GLU A 48 -1.92 0.71 2.48
N MET A 49 -2.19 -0.49 2.97
CA MET A 49 -1.16 -1.40 3.47
C MET A 49 -0.14 -1.75 2.38
N LEU A 50 -0.61 -2.10 1.17
CA LEU A 50 0.27 -2.39 0.04
C LEU A 50 1.11 -1.17 -0.36
N THR A 51 0.52 0.02 -0.32
CA THR A 51 1.24 1.28 -0.58
C THR A 51 2.34 1.52 0.46
N ARG A 52 2.03 1.34 1.76
CA ARG A 52 3.01 1.48 2.85
C ARG A 52 4.13 0.44 2.78
N CYS A 53 3.82 -0.78 2.32
CA CYS A 53 4.83 -1.81 2.03
C CYS A 53 5.71 -1.48 0.82
N GLY A 54 5.32 -0.51 -0.01
CA GLY A 54 6.09 -0.08 -1.18
C GLY A 54 5.91 -0.98 -2.39
N ILE A 55 4.69 -1.50 -2.61
CA ILE A 55 4.31 -2.21 -3.84
C ILE A 55 4.67 -1.39 -5.09
N GLY A 56 5.04 -2.07 -6.18
CA GLY A 56 5.45 -1.41 -7.42
C GLY A 56 4.34 -0.62 -8.10
N ARG A 57 3.15 -1.22 -8.22
CA ARG A 57 1.98 -0.59 -8.83
C ARG A 57 0.69 -1.11 -8.20
N LEU A 58 -0.25 -0.20 -7.96
CA LEU A 58 -1.65 -0.54 -7.64
C LEU A 58 -2.56 -0.10 -8.77
N LEU A 59 -3.47 -0.98 -9.19
CA LEU A 59 -4.58 -0.66 -10.08
C LEU A 59 -5.85 -0.73 -9.23
N LEU A 60 -6.52 0.40 -9.03
CA LEU A 60 -7.72 0.47 -8.21
C LEU A 60 -8.93 0.64 -9.12
N TYR A 61 -9.91 -0.24 -8.98
CA TYR A 61 -11.17 -0.17 -9.71
C TYR A 61 -12.32 -0.15 -8.71
N ASP A 62 -13.09 0.92 -8.68
CA ASP A 62 -14.35 0.99 -7.96
C ASP A 62 -15.42 1.55 -8.88
N TYR A 63 -16.60 0.91 -8.89
CA TYR A 63 -17.74 1.35 -9.66
C TYR A 63 -18.64 2.31 -8.87
N ASP A 64 -18.46 2.38 -7.54
CA ASP A 64 -19.23 3.26 -6.68
C ASP A 64 -18.60 4.66 -6.60
N LYS A 65 -19.45 5.68 -6.48
CA LYS A 65 -19.02 7.04 -6.14
C LYS A 65 -18.90 7.18 -4.63
N VAL A 66 -17.93 7.96 -4.16
CA VAL A 66 -17.81 8.30 -2.75
C VAL A 66 -19.03 9.15 -2.35
N GLU A 67 -19.92 8.57 -1.54
CA GLU A 67 -21.04 9.28 -0.93
C GLU A 67 -20.83 9.46 0.58
N LEU A 68 -21.46 10.50 1.15
CA LEU A 68 -21.35 10.81 2.58
C LEU A 68 -21.77 9.63 3.49
N ALA A 69 -22.66 8.76 3.01
CA ALA A 69 -23.07 7.56 3.73
C ALA A 69 -21.96 6.49 3.81
N ASN A 70 -20.99 6.50 2.88
CA ASN A 70 -19.87 5.56 2.82
C ASN A 70 -18.64 6.05 3.60
N MET A 71 -18.63 7.32 4.04
CA MET A 71 -17.54 7.93 4.83
C MET A 71 -17.24 7.21 6.14
N ASN A 72 -18.23 6.52 6.73
CA ASN A 72 -18.05 5.75 7.97
C ASN A 72 -17.28 4.42 7.77
N ARG A 73 -17.11 3.97 6.52
CA ARG A 73 -16.39 2.75 6.14
C ARG A 73 -15.17 3.03 5.27
N LEU A 74 -15.16 4.15 4.56
CA LEU A 74 -13.99 4.69 3.90
C LEU A 74 -13.08 5.24 5.00
N PHE A 75 -12.14 4.42 5.46
CA PHE A 75 -11.10 4.92 6.35
C PHE A 75 -10.32 5.99 5.57
N SER A 76 -10.41 7.24 6.04
CA SER A 76 -9.72 8.42 5.51
C SER A 76 -8.25 8.10 5.21
N SER A 77 -7.98 7.73 3.98
CA SER A 77 -6.63 7.70 3.43
C SER A 77 -6.68 8.61 2.22
N ALA A 78 -5.91 9.70 2.30
CA ALA A 78 -5.61 10.57 1.19
C ALA A 78 -4.79 9.80 0.15
N LEU A 79 -5.41 8.85 -0.54
CA LEU A 79 -4.97 8.34 -1.84
C LEU A 79 -5.36 9.38 -2.89
N SER A 80 -4.80 10.59 -2.76
CA SER A 80 -4.81 11.52 -3.87
C SER A 80 -3.88 10.94 -4.94
N ARG A 81 -4.50 10.66 -6.11
CA ARG A 81 -3.89 10.30 -7.40
C ARG A 81 -3.83 8.80 -7.70
N THR A 82 -4.94 8.29 -8.24
CA THR A 82 -4.90 7.26 -9.30
C THR A 82 -5.17 8.00 -10.62
N LEU A 83 -4.22 7.92 -11.55
CA LEU A 83 -4.38 8.37 -12.94
C LEU A 83 -5.36 7.42 -13.65
N PHE A 84 -6.27 8.00 -14.43
CA PHE A 84 -7.03 7.29 -15.46
C PHE A 84 -6.10 6.68 -16.52
#